data_AF-A0A5C9EBG9-F1
#
_entry.id   AF-A0A5C9EBG9-F1
#
_cell.length_a   1.000
_cell.length_b   1.000
_cell.length_c   1.000
_cell.angle_alpha   90.00
_cell.angle_beta   90.00
_cell.angle_gamma   90.00
#
_symmetry.space_group_name_H-M   'P 1'
#
loop_
_entity.id
_entity.type
_entity.pdbx_description
1 polymer ?
#
loop_
_entity_poly.entity_id
_entity_poly.type
_entity_poly.pdbx_seq_one_letter_code
_entity_poly.pdbx_strand_id
1 'polypeptide(L)'
;MKIKKFKFYLEERDIEEELAECYIKELEKYAEYLKNQKRTIKNIEANKIVEYTEFLVDKNKDEEVSIFLKGLHNYAQFIKNNELIEAMIDIYESYNAMDNLSSRITDWYGKKIRDEIFKGLRIPPLGINPVKKPTFTKTILRRIEEKLGEDKLKELLKPCLHIGYGFNRDVEADRREFLKMGIDSFLKKMKRDQVLAFERNRDEGTPAFAQIVDKEVVDYVKDLETSALGKREGNIIYITKIPYQVKKLLHTNDNQLKRFYACYCPWVRGAIKNGTEKAISKHFCQCSGGYYKDYFEKLLEHPIKIEPIETALTGVPYCKFGVYLPEDPISK
;
A
#
# COMPACT_ATOMS: atom_id res chain seq x y z
N MET A 1 -27.87 -12.89 -1.00
CA MET A 1 -27.34 -11.62 -1.56
C MET A 1 -28.46 -10.91 -2.32
N LYS A 2 -28.54 -9.57 -2.32
CA LYS A 2 -29.58 -8.83 -3.09
C LYS A 2 -29.13 -8.64 -4.57
N ILE A 3 -28.97 -9.74 -5.30
CA ILE A 3 -28.26 -9.78 -6.61
C ILE A 3 -28.82 -8.78 -7.62
N LYS A 4 -30.15 -8.73 -7.83
CA LYS A 4 -30.76 -7.78 -8.78
C LYS A 4 -30.41 -6.32 -8.48
N LYS A 5 -30.45 -5.93 -7.20
CA LYS A 5 -30.09 -4.56 -6.78
C LYS A 5 -28.60 -4.29 -6.91
N PHE A 6 -27.77 -5.30 -6.71
CA PHE A 6 -26.33 -5.18 -6.88
C PHE A 6 -25.94 -5.09 -8.36
N LYS A 7 -26.59 -5.84 -9.26
CA LYS A 7 -26.38 -5.71 -10.72
C LYS A 7 -26.69 -4.28 -11.19
N PHE A 8 -27.86 -3.74 -10.79
CA PHE A 8 -28.20 -2.34 -11.08
C PHE A 8 -27.16 -1.33 -10.52
N TYR A 9 -26.67 -1.56 -9.30
CA TYR A 9 -25.60 -0.73 -8.73
C TYR A 9 -24.28 -0.78 -9.52
N LEU A 10 -23.95 -1.92 -10.13
CA LEU A 10 -22.77 -2.06 -11.00
C LEU A 10 -22.98 -1.33 -12.33
N GLU A 11 -24.19 -1.41 -12.90
CA GLU A 11 -24.58 -0.70 -14.13
C GLU A 11 -24.49 0.83 -13.94
N GLU A 12 -24.96 1.38 -12.80
CA GLU A 12 -24.83 2.80 -12.47
C GLU A 12 -23.37 3.29 -12.33
N ARG A 13 -22.40 2.37 -12.27
CA ARG A 13 -20.96 2.66 -12.19
C ARG A 13 -20.23 2.35 -13.50
N ASP A 14 -20.96 2.20 -14.59
CA ASP A 14 -20.45 1.90 -15.94
C ASP A 14 -19.58 0.62 -15.97
N ILE A 15 -19.90 -0.37 -15.12
CA ILE A 15 -19.27 -1.68 -15.18
C ILE A 15 -19.93 -2.50 -16.29
N GLU A 16 -19.14 -2.97 -17.24
CA GLU A 16 -19.58 -3.81 -18.35
C GLU A 16 -20.33 -5.06 -17.86
N GLU A 17 -21.39 -5.44 -18.56
CA GLU A 17 -22.29 -6.52 -18.16
C GLU A 17 -21.56 -7.86 -17.96
N GLU A 18 -20.68 -8.25 -18.89
CA GLU A 18 -19.90 -9.49 -18.79
C GLU A 18 -19.02 -9.53 -17.53
N LEU A 19 -18.40 -8.39 -17.20
CA LEU A 19 -17.57 -8.25 -16.01
C LEU A 19 -18.41 -8.25 -14.72
N ALA A 20 -19.58 -7.60 -14.75
CA ALA A 20 -20.53 -7.61 -13.63
C ALA A 20 -21.02 -9.03 -13.33
N GLU A 21 -21.28 -9.84 -14.36
CA GLU A 21 -21.63 -11.25 -14.21
C GLU A 21 -20.49 -12.07 -13.60
N CYS A 22 -19.24 -11.83 -14.02
CA CYS A 22 -18.07 -12.44 -13.41
C CYS A 22 -17.96 -12.11 -11.90
N TYR A 23 -18.16 -10.84 -11.52
CA TYR A 23 -18.18 -10.44 -10.11
C TYR A 23 -19.28 -11.13 -9.31
N ILE A 24 -20.51 -11.18 -9.82
CA ILE A 24 -21.64 -11.84 -9.16
C ILE A 24 -21.35 -13.33 -8.97
N LYS A 25 -20.85 -14.01 -10.01
CA LYS A 25 -20.51 -15.44 -9.98
C LYS A 25 -19.46 -15.76 -8.91
N GLU A 26 -18.39 -14.97 -8.78
CA GLU A 26 -17.39 -15.18 -7.74
C GLU A 26 -17.95 -14.94 -6.33
N LEU A 27 -18.82 -13.95 -6.17
CA LEU A 27 -19.49 -13.68 -4.89
C LEU A 27 -20.47 -14.79 -4.49
N GLU A 28 -21.15 -15.41 -5.45
CA GLU A 28 -22.01 -16.58 -5.19
C GLU A 28 -21.21 -17.79 -4.76
N LYS A 29 -20.08 -18.08 -5.41
CA LYS A 29 -19.14 -19.14 -4.98
C LYS A 29 -18.66 -18.88 -3.55
N TYR A 30 -18.30 -17.64 -3.24
CA TYR A 30 -17.90 -17.27 -1.89
C TYR A 30 -19.05 -17.43 -0.89
N ALA A 31 -20.27 -16.99 -1.23
CA ALA A 31 -21.43 -17.17 -0.38
C ALA A 31 -21.69 -18.65 -0.06
N GLU A 32 -21.52 -19.55 -1.02
CA GLU A 32 -21.63 -21.00 -0.81
C GLU A 32 -20.50 -21.55 0.07
N TYR A 33 -19.26 -21.09 -0.15
CA TYR A 33 -18.12 -21.41 0.73
C TYR A 33 -18.40 -21.03 2.20
N LEU A 34 -19.02 -19.87 2.42
CA LEU A 34 -19.39 -19.41 3.77
C LEU A 34 -20.57 -20.16 4.37
N LYS A 35 -21.54 -20.60 3.55
CA LYS A 35 -22.70 -21.36 4.00
C LYS A 35 -22.28 -22.67 4.66
N ASN A 36 -21.25 -23.33 4.13
CA ASN A 36 -20.64 -24.50 4.74
C ASN A 36 -20.05 -24.23 6.14
N GLN A 37 -19.77 -22.97 6.47
CA GLN A 37 -19.30 -22.51 7.77
C GLN A 37 -20.39 -21.83 8.62
N LYS A 38 -21.66 -21.90 8.20
CA LYS A 38 -22.80 -21.20 8.81
C LYS A 38 -22.61 -19.67 8.90
N ARG A 39 -21.93 -19.07 7.91
CA ARG A 39 -21.64 -17.63 7.83
C ARG A 39 -22.27 -16.99 6.59
N THR A 40 -22.27 -15.65 6.57
CA THR A 40 -22.71 -14.86 5.40
C THR A 40 -21.73 -13.73 5.12
N ILE A 41 -21.72 -13.21 3.89
CA ILE A 41 -20.88 -12.07 3.48
C ILE A 41 -21.10 -10.82 4.36
N LYS A 42 -22.28 -10.68 4.98
CA LYS A 42 -22.58 -9.51 5.82
C LYS A 42 -21.91 -9.54 7.19
N ASN A 43 -21.63 -10.73 7.71
CA ASN A 43 -21.19 -10.95 9.10
C ASN A 43 -19.84 -11.67 9.13
N ILE A 44 -18.95 -11.30 8.21
CA ILE A 44 -17.67 -11.97 8.05
C ILE A 44 -16.52 -11.15 8.63
N GLU A 45 -15.65 -11.84 9.36
CA GLU A 45 -14.40 -11.29 9.87
C GLU A 45 -13.37 -11.18 8.72
N ALA A 46 -12.50 -10.16 8.78
CA ALA A 46 -11.46 -9.89 7.78
C ALA A 46 -10.55 -11.10 7.47
N ASN A 47 -10.21 -11.89 8.50
CA ASN A 47 -9.37 -13.09 8.38
C ASN A 47 -9.98 -14.14 7.42
N LYS A 48 -11.31 -14.23 7.31
CA LYS A 48 -11.99 -15.21 6.46
C LYS A 48 -11.89 -14.89 4.97
N ILE A 49 -11.72 -13.62 4.62
CA ILE A 49 -11.43 -13.23 3.24
C ILE A 49 -10.07 -13.76 2.83
N VAL A 50 -9.06 -13.60 3.70
CA VAL A 50 -7.70 -14.11 3.47
C VAL A 50 -7.72 -15.63 3.34
N GLU A 51 -8.43 -16.34 4.21
CA GLU A 51 -8.58 -17.80 4.11
C GLU A 51 -9.20 -18.23 2.77
N TYR A 52 -10.21 -17.51 2.28
CA TYR A 52 -10.83 -17.83 0.99
C TYR A 52 -9.91 -17.51 -0.19
N THR A 53 -9.18 -16.40 -0.16
CA THR A 53 -8.21 -16.11 -1.22
C THR A 53 -7.05 -17.10 -1.24
N GLU A 54 -6.61 -17.59 -0.08
CA GLU A 54 -5.64 -18.70 -0.01
C GLU A 54 -6.22 -20.00 -0.57
N PHE A 55 -7.49 -20.31 -0.25
CA PHE A 55 -8.17 -21.46 -0.83
C PHE A 55 -8.24 -21.38 -2.37
N LEU A 56 -8.49 -20.20 -2.94
CA LEU A 56 -8.47 -20.02 -4.40
C LEU A 56 -7.06 -20.26 -4.98
N VAL A 57 -6.02 -19.70 -4.36
CA VAL A 57 -4.62 -19.92 -4.77
C VAL A 57 -4.24 -21.40 -4.70
N ASP A 58 -4.63 -22.11 -3.63
CA ASP A 58 -4.36 -23.54 -3.46
C ASP A 58 -5.07 -24.41 -4.52
N LYS A 59 -6.13 -23.89 -5.15
CA LYS A 59 -6.81 -24.51 -6.29
C LYS A 59 -6.24 -24.09 -7.65
N ASN A 60 -5.11 -23.38 -7.67
CA ASN A 60 -4.48 -22.77 -8.87
C ASN A 60 -5.43 -21.81 -9.60
N LYS A 61 -6.19 -21.03 -8.84
CA LYS A 61 -7.16 -20.04 -9.32
C LYS A 61 -6.73 -18.61 -9.01
N ASP A 62 -5.46 -18.32 -9.31
CA ASP A 62 -4.82 -17.03 -8.99
C ASP A 62 -5.52 -15.87 -9.72
N GLU A 63 -6.00 -16.11 -10.95
CA GLU A 63 -6.69 -15.13 -11.78
C GLU A 63 -8.06 -14.75 -11.19
N GLU A 64 -8.77 -15.72 -10.61
CA GLU A 64 -10.07 -15.51 -9.97
C GLU A 64 -9.96 -14.69 -8.67
N VAL A 65 -8.80 -14.67 -7.99
CA VAL A 65 -8.61 -13.86 -6.78
C VAL A 65 -8.86 -12.37 -7.08
N SER A 66 -8.35 -11.87 -8.20
CA SER A 66 -8.52 -10.46 -8.59
C SER A 66 -9.98 -10.15 -8.89
N ILE A 67 -10.67 -11.01 -9.64
CA ILE A 67 -12.10 -10.85 -9.98
C ILE A 67 -12.94 -10.89 -8.69
N PHE A 68 -12.68 -11.85 -7.82
CA PHE A 68 -13.35 -11.99 -6.53
C PHE A 68 -13.18 -10.73 -5.67
N LEU A 69 -11.95 -10.26 -5.48
CA LEU A 69 -11.69 -9.09 -4.63
C LEU A 69 -12.33 -7.82 -5.22
N LYS A 70 -12.38 -7.67 -6.55
CA LYS A 70 -13.05 -6.52 -7.21
C LYS A 70 -14.57 -6.59 -7.05
N GLY A 71 -15.15 -7.78 -7.22
CA GLY A 71 -16.56 -8.02 -6.97
C GLY A 71 -16.93 -7.74 -5.52
N LEU A 72 -16.13 -8.23 -4.58
CA LEU A 72 -16.32 -8.01 -3.14
C LEU A 72 -16.17 -6.53 -2.77
N HIS A 73 -15.25 -5.79 -3.40
CA HIS A 73 -15.11 -4.36 -3.20
C HIS A 73 -16.36 -3.58 -3.59
N ASN A 74 -16.87 -3.82 -4.79
CA ASN A 74 -18.11 -3.19 -5.24
C ASN A 74 -19.30 -3.61 -4.34
N TYR A 75 -19.36 -4.88 -3.93
CA TYR A 75 -20.43 -5.35 -3.04
C TYR A 75 -20.35 -4.70 -1.65
N ALA A 76 -19.14 -4.55 -1.11
CA ALA A 76 -18.90 -3.88 0.16
C ALA A 76 -19.33 -2.41 0.12
N GLN A 77 -19.04 -1.69 -0.97
CA GLN A 77 -19.52 -0.34 -1.21
C GLN A 77 -21.05 -0.29 -1.30
N PHE A 78 -21.67 -1.21 -2.05
CA PHE A 78 -23.13 -1.32 -2.17
C PHE A 78 -23.84 -1.49 -0.83
N ILE A 79 -23.27 -2.29 0.09
CA ILE A 79 -23.84 -2.51 1.43
C ILE A 79 -23.28 -1.56 2.50
N LYS A 80 -22.38 -0.64 2.13
CA LYS A 80 -21.67 0.28 3.04
C LYS A 80 -20.95 -0.44 4.19
N ASN A 81 -20.30 -1.56 3.90
CA ASN A 81 -19.50 -2.31 4.89
C ASN A 81 -18.02 -1.94 4.72
N ASN A 82 -17.57 -0.99 5.53
CA ASN A 82 -16.20 -0.50 5.42
C ASN A 82 -15.14 -1.43 6.03
N GLU A 83 -15.49 -2.24 7.03
CA GLU A 83 -14.56 -3.24 7.58
C GLU A 83 -14.17 -4.26 6.50
N LEU A 84 -15.13 -4.62 5.65
CA LEU A 84 -14.90 -5.47 4.49
C LEU A 84 -13.97 -4.77 3.48
N ILE A 85 -14.18 -3.48 3.20
CA ILE A 85 -13.32 -2.67 2.33
C ILE A 85 -11.88 -2.64 2.87
N GLU A 86 -11.69 -2.35 4.15
CA GLU A 86 -10.38 -2.33 4.81
C GLU A 86 -9.64 -3.67 4.65
N ALA A 87 -10.33 -4.78 4.90
CA ALA A 87 -9.76 -6.12 4.79
C ALA A 87 -9.31 -6.48 3.36
N MET A 88 -10.03 -5.99 2.34
CA MET A 88 -9.65 -6.21 0.94
C MET A 88 -8.45 -5.36 0.52
N ILE A 89 -8.41 -4.10 0.92
CA ILE A 89 -7.25 -3.22 0.65
C ILE A 89 -5.99 -3.91 1.14
N ASP A 90 -6.07 -4.56 2.30
CA ASP A 90 -4.93 -5.27 2.86
C ASP A 90 -4.34 -6.37 1.97
N ILE A 91 -5.21 -7.08 1.23
CA ILE A 91 -4.81 -8.12 0.29
C ILE A 91 -4.26 -7.46 -0.99
N TYR A 92 -4.91 -6.40 -1.48
CA TYR A 92 -4.48 -5.66 -2.67
C TYR A 92 -3.14 -4.97 -2.53
N GLU A 93 -2.78 -4.46 -1.35
CA GLU A 93 -1.45 -3.88 -1.08
C GLU A 93 -0.30 -4.87 -1.35
N SER A 94 -0.60 -6.17 -1.50
CA SER A 94 0.40 -7.18 -1.86
C SER A 94 0.59 -7.37 -3.35
N TYR A 95 -0.25 -6.78 -4.18
CA TYR A 95 -0.24 -6.99 -5.62
C TYR A 95 1.09 -6.54 -6.22
N ASN A 96 1.58 -7.32 -7.20
CA ASN A 96 2.64 -7.05 -8.18
C ASN A 96 4.04 -6.59 -7.73
N ALA A 97 4.30 -6.29 -6.45
CA ALA A 97 5.59 -5.70 -6.07
C ALA A 97 6.80 -6.59 -6.39
N MET A 98 6.69 -7.89 -6.12
CA MET A 98 7.77 -8.85 -6.39
C MET A 98 7.87 -9.23 -7.87
N ASP A 99 6.76 -9.18 -8.60
CA ASP A 99 6.74 -9.34 -10.06
C ASP A 99 7.50 -8.18 -10.71
N ASN A 100 7.23 -6.95 -10.27
CA ASN A 100 7.94 -5.75 -10.72
C ASN A 100 9.44 -5.81 -10.38
N LEU A 101 9.81 -6.33 -9.21
CA LEU A 101 11.22 -6.56 -8.87
C LEU A 101 11.87 -7.59 -9.79
N SER A 102 11.19 -8.71 -10.07
CA SER A 102 11.65 -9.74 -11.01
C SER A 102 11.86 -9.18 -12.42
N SER A 103 10.86 -8.45 -12.95
CA SER A 103 10.95 -7.82 -14.27
C SER A 103 12.10 -6.81 -14.31
N ARG A 104 12.22 -5.95 -13.30
CA ARG A 104 13.30 -4.96 -13.22
C ARG A 104 14.70 -5.58 -13.19
N ILE A 105 14.88 -6.70 -12.47
CA ILE A 105 16.17 -7.43 -12.48
C ILE A 105 16.44 -7.99 -13.88
N THR A 106 15.42 -8.49 -14.56
CA THR A 106 15.53 -8.97 -15.96
C THR A 106 15.96 -7.82 -16.88
N ASP A 107 15.34 -6.66 -16.75
CA ASP A 107 15.59 -5.50 -17.62
C ASP A 107 16.99 -4.92 -17.38
N TRP A 108 17.43 -4.83 -16.13
CA TRP A 108 18.67 -4.14 -15.77
C TRP A 108 19.90 -5.05 -15.78
N TYR A 109 19.73 -6.34 -15.48
CA TYR A 109 20.83 -7.29 -15.28
C TYR A 109 20.68 -8.58 -16.10
N GLY A 110 19.58 -8.73 -16.85
CA GLY A 110 19.33 -9.87 -17.71
C GLY A 110 18.64 -11.04 -17.01
N LYS A 111 17.91 -11.82 -17.83
CA LYS A 111 17.11 -12.97 -17.39
C LYS A 111 17.91 -14.01 -16.60
N LYS A 112 19.17 -14.28 -16.98
CA LYS A 112 20.02 -15.26 -16.29
C LYS A 112 20.22 -14.90 -14.81
N ILE A 113 20.52 -13.62 -14.52
CA ILE A 113 20.71 -13.15 -13.15
C ILE A 113 19.39 -13.25 -12.36
N ARG A 114 18.28 -12.83 -12.97
CA ARG A 114 16.94 -13.00 -12.37
C ARG A 114 16.66 -14.45 -12.03
N ASP A 115 16.83 -15.36 -12.99
CA ASP A 115 16.53 -16.79 -12.82
C ASP A 115 17.36 -17.42 -11.70
N GLU A 116 18.62 -17.01 -11.53
CA GLU A 116 19.48 -17.44 -10.41
C GLU A 116 18.98 -16.91 -9.05
N ILE A 117 18.61 -15.64 -8.97
CA ILE A 117 18.07 -15.02 -7.74
C ILE A 117 16.74 -15.68 -7.33
N PHE A 118 15.86 -15.95 -8.29
CA PHE A 118 14.53 -16.53 -8.04
C PHE A 118 14.53 -18.08 -8.08
N LYS A 119 15.69 -18.72 -8.26
CA LYS A 119 15.79 -20.18 -8.41
C LYS A 119 15.09 -20.93 -7.28
N GLY A 120 14.15 -21.80 -7.66
CA GLY A 120 13.39 -22.65 -6.73
C GLY A 120 12.33 -21.91 -5.91
N LEU A 121 11.98 -20.68 -6.27
CA LEU A 121 10.97 -19.87 -5.59
C LEU A 121 9.84 -19.54 -6.57
N ARG A 122 8.59 -19.71 -6.13
CA ARG A 122 7.40 -19.12 -6.76
C ARG A 122 7.12 -17.78 -6.08
N ILE A 123 6.93 -16.72 -6.86
CA ILE A 123 6.46 -15.44 -6.31
C ILE A 123 5.09 -15.69 -5.67
N PRO A 124 4.86 -15.37 -4.39
CA PRO A 124 3.57 -15.52 -3.75
C PRO A 124 2.50 -14.71 -4.52
N PRO A 125 1.47 -15.35 -5.09
CA PRO A 125 0.44 -14.64 -5.84
C PRO A 125 -0.43 -13.76 -4.93
N LEU A 126 -1.28 -12.95 -5.56
CA LEU A 126 -2.33 -12.20 -4.86
C LEU A 126 -3.21 -13.19 -4.07
N GLY A 127 -3.62 -12.81 -2.86
CA GLY A 127 -4.44 -13.67 -1.99
C GLY A 127 -3.68 -14.51 -0.97
N ILE A 128 -2.35 -14.68 -1.11
CA ILE A 128 -1.54 -15.31 -0.08
C ILE A 128 -1.51 -14.45 1.20
N ASN A 129 -1.66 -15.09 2.36
CA ASN A 129 -1.64 -14.40 3.64
C ASN A 129 -0.32 -13.60 3.81
N PRO A 130 -0.39 -12.30 4.18
CA PRO A 130 0.78 -11.47 4.43
C PRO A 130 1.82 -12.07 5.39
N VAL A 131 1.43 -12.94 6.31
CA VAL A 131 2.36 -13.61 7.25
C VAL A 131 3.34 -14.55 6.53
N LYS A 132 2.98 -15.10 5.37
CA LYS A 132 3.84 -16.02 4.59
C LYS A 132 4.85 -15.29 3.70
N LYS A 133 4.58 -14.03 3.33
CA LYS A 133 5.39 -13.24 2.37
C LYS A 133 6.79 -12.88 2.85
N PRO A 134 7.02 -12.49 4.13
CA PRO A 134 8.35 -12.18 4.65
C PRO A 134 9.45 -13.20 4.37
N THR A 135 9.15 -14.50 4.40
CA THR A 135 10.13 -15.56 4.14
C THR A 135 10.64 -15.48 2.69
N PHE A 136 9.72 -15.25 1.75
CA PHE A 136 10.07 -15.02 0.35
C PHE A 136 10.90 -13.73 0.21
N THR A 137 10.41 -12.61 0.77
CA THR A 137 11.07 -11.31 0.72
C THR A 137 12.51 -11.39 1.23
N LYS A 138 12.71 -11.95 2.44
CA LYS A 138 14.04 -12.18 3.03
C LYS A 138 14.97 -12.91 2.07
N THR A 139 14.48 -14.00 1.47
CA THR A 139 15.30 -14.85 0.61
C THR A 139 15.73 -14.12 -0.66
N ILE A 140 14.81 -13.41 -1.29
CA ILE A 140 15.10 -12.64 -2.51
C ILE A 140 16.08 -11.50 -2.23
N LEU A 141 15.86 -10.70 -1.18
CA LEU A 141 16.75 -9.57 -0.86
C LEU A 141 18.17 -10.04 -0.55
N ARG A 142 18.32 -11.09 0.27
CA ARG A 142 19.62 -11.69 0.57
C ARG A 142 20.34 -12.16 -0.71
N ARG A 143 19.62 -12.84 -1.61
CA ARG A 143 20.22 -13.33 -2.87
C ARG A 143 20.61 -12.19 -3.81
N ILE A 144 19.86 -11.09 -3.84
CA ILE A 144 20.23 -9.88 -4.58
C ILE A 144 21.51 -9.28 -3.98
N GLU A 145 21.58 -9.11 -2.66
CA GLU A 145 22.76 -8.57 -1.97
C GLU A 145 24.01 -9.43 -2.22
N GLU A 146 23.90 -10.75 -2.10
CA GLU A 146 24.99 -11.69 -2.35
C GLU A 146 25.48 -11.68 -3.80
N LYS A 147 24.57 -11.47 -4.76
CA LYS A 147 24.87 -11.56 -6.20
C LYS A 147 25.30 -10.23 -6.81
N LEU A 148 24.66 -9.13 -6.42
CA LEU A 148 24.80 -7.81 -7.04
C LEU A 148 25.38 -6.75 -6.08
N GLY A 149 25.43 -7.03 -4.78
CA GLY A 149 25.85 -6.09 -3.75
C GLY A 149 24.73 -5.20 -3.21
N GLU A 150 24.99 -4.62 -2.04
CA GLU A 150 24.03 -3.77 -1.31
C GLU A 150 23.59 -2.54 -2.12
N ASP A 151 24.50 -1.89 -2.81
CA ASP A 151 24.18 -0.67 -3.56
C ASP A 151 23.25 -0.95 -4.75
N LYS A 152 23.45 -2.07 -5.43
CA LYS A 152 22.55 -2.49 -6.51
C LYS A 152 21.18 -2.91 -6.00
N LEU A 153 21.09 -3.49 -4.79
CA LEU A 153 19.81 -3.71 -4.13
C LEU A 153 19.08 -2.37 -3.90
N LYS A 154 19.77 -1.36 -3.36
CA LYS A 154 19.16 -0.03 -3.13
C LYS A 154 18.65 0.56 -4.44
N GLU A 155 19.46 0.54 -5.52
CA GLU A 155 19.03 1.05 -6.83
C GLU A 155 17.79 0.30 -7.36
N LEU A 156 17.75 -1.03 -7.23
CA LEU A 156 16.59 -1.84 -7.63
C LEU A 156 15.33 -1.48 -6.84
N LEU A 157 15.45 -0.97 -5.62
CA LEU A 157 14.33 -0.63 -4.75
C LEU A 157 13.95 0.86 -4.78
N LYS A 158 14.83 1.74 -5.27
CA LYS A 158 14.58 3.19 -5.31
C LYS A 158 13.34 3.55 -6.14
N PRO A 159 13.09 2.99 -7.34
CA PRO A 159 11.80 3.13 -7.98
C PRO A 159 10.78 2.28 -7.23
N CYS A 160 9.61 2.85 -6.90
CA CYS A 160 8.57 2.10 -6.20
C CYS A 160 8.29 0.76 -6.91
N LEU A 161 8.15 -0.32 -6.14
CA LEU A 161 7.76 -1.62 -6.68
C LEU A 161 6.25 -1.71 -6.93
N HIS A 162 5.45 -0.82 -6.36
CA HIS A 162 4.03 -0.70 -6.64
C HIS A 162 3.80 0.23 -7.84
N ILE A 163 4.14 -0.24 -9.04
CA ILE A 163 3.97 0.52 -10.29
C ILE A 163 2.46 0.74 -10.53
N GLY A 164 2.08 1.94 -10.98
CA GLY A 164 0.69 2.32 -11.27
C GLY A 164 -0.07 2.92 -10.08
N TYR A 165 0.45 2.78 -8.86
CA TYR A 165 -0.02 3.53 -7.70
C TYR A 165 0.64 4.91 -7.65
N GLY A 166 0.56 5.68 -8.74
CA GLY A 166 0.95 7.09 -8.67
C GLY A 166 0.12 7.80 -7.60
N PHE A 167 0.59 8.95 -7.11
CA PHE A 167 -0.34 9.86 -6.44
C PHE A 167 -1.49 10.09 -7.41
N ASN A 168 -2.72 9.73 -7.01
CA ASN A 168 -3.92 9.97 -7.82
C ASN A 168 -4.26 11.47 -7.74
N ARG A 169 -3.34 12.28 -8.22
CA ARG A 169 -3.32 13.75 -8.21
C ARG A 169 -2.91 14.22 -9.59
N ASP A 170 -3.47 15.35 -9.97
CA ASP A 170 -3.00 16.11 -11.12
C ASP A 170 -1.70 16.81 -10.74
N VAL A 171 -0.57 16.15 -11.00
CA VAL A 171 0.76 16.68 -10.67
C VAL A 171 1.05 17.98 -11.43
N GLU A 172 0.47 18.16 -12.62
CA GLU A 172 0.61 19.40 -13.40
C GLU A 172 -0.13 20.55 -12.75
N ALA A 173 -1.34 20.31 -12.22
CA ALA A 173 -2.06 21.30 -11.42
C ALA A 173 -1.30 21.65 -10.14
N ASP A 174 -0.80 20.63 -9.43
CA ASP A 174 0.01 20.82 -8.24
C ASP A 174 1.26 21.66 -8.54
N ARG A 175 1.92 21.41 -9.67
CA ARG A 175 3.07 22.17 -10.12
C ARG A 175 2.73 23.64 -10.39
N ARG A 176 1.61 23.92 -11.08
CA ARG A 176 1.15 25.30 -11.31
C ARG A 176 0.89 26.03 -10.00
N GLU A 177 0.30 25.36 -9.00
CA GLU A 177 0.09 25.92 -7.67
C GLU A 177 1.42 26.19 -6.96
N PHE A 178 2.30 25.18 -6.92
CA PHE A 178 3.63 25.25 -6.31
C PHE A 178 4.45 26.42 -6.88
N LEU A 179 4.55 26.56 -8.21
CA LEU A 179 5.29 27.64 -8.86
C LEU A 179 4.72 29.03 -8.54
N LYS A 180 3.41 29.12 -8.26
CA LYS A 180 2.76 30.39 -7.93
C LYS A 180 2.98 30.82 -6.47
N MET A 181 3.01 29.87 -5.53
CA MET A 181 3.01 30.19 -4.09
C MET A 181 4.31 29.85 -3.35
N GLY A 182 5.25 29.17 -4.02
CA GLY A 182 6.48 28.66 -3.42
C GLY A 182 6.26 27.34 -2.66
N ILE A 183 7.34 26.58 -2.47
CA ILE A 183 7.28 25.21 -1.92
C ILE A 183 6.67 25.16 -0.51
N ASP A 184 7.02 26.09 0.37
CA ASP A 184 6.57 26.04 1.77
C ASP A 184 5.07 26.32 1.91
N SER A 185 4.56 27.29 1.15
CA SER A 185 3.11 27.60 1.11
C SER A 185 2.33 26.44 0.50
N PHE A 186 2.88 25.81 -0.55
CA PHE A 186 2.31 24.63 -1.18
C PHE A 186 2.23 23.45 -0.20
N LEU A 187 3.33 23.11 0.49
CA LEU A 187 3.33 22.05 1.51
C LEU A 187 2.31 22.31 2.63
N LYS A 188 2.19 23.57 3.11
CA LYS A 188 1.16 23.95 4.10
C LYS A 188 -0.26 23.83 3.56
N LYS A 189 -0.50 24.13 2.28
CA LYS A 189 -1.80 23.89 1.63
C LYS A 189 -2.10 22.40 1.57
N MET A 190 -1.15 21.60 1.12
CA MET A 190 -1.28 20.14 1.01
C MET A 190 -1.58 19.47 2.34
N LYS A 191 -0.96 19.95 3.42
CA LYS A 191 -1.28 19.55 4.79
C LYS A 191 -2.74 19.86 5.17
N ARG A 192 -3.19 21.09 4.91
CA ARG A 192 -4.57 21.53 5.19
C ARG A 192 -5.59 20.71 4.39
N ASP A 193 -5.34 20.51 3.10
CA ASP A 193 -6.19 19.73 2.20
C ASP A 193 -6.31 18.27 2.67
N GLN A 194 -5.21 17.66 3.16
CA GLN A 194 -5.26 16.32 3.75
C GLN A 194 -6.12 16.27 5.01
N VAL A 195 -5.98 17.23 5.92
CA VAL A 195 -6.80 17.28 7.15
C VAL A 195 -8.29 17.41 6.79
N LEU A 196 -8.65 18.31 5.88
CA LEU A 196 -10.02 18.49 5.41
C LEU A 196 -10.59 17.22 4.76
N ALA A 197 -9.77 16.51 3.98
CA ALA A 197 -10.17 15.23 3.39
C ALA A 197 -10.43 14.17 4.48
N PHE A 198 -9.60 14.09 5.53
CA PHE A 198 -9.82 13.18 6.65
C PHE A 198 -11.07 13.55 7.46
N GLU A 199 -11.33 14.83 7.70
CA GLU A 199 -12.56 15.30 8.35
C GLU A 199 -13.81 14.91 7.54
N ARG A 200 -13.75 15.07 6.21
CA ARG A 200 -14.82 14.61 5.32
C ARG A 200 -15.03 13.10 5.40
N ASN A 201 -13.95 12.30 5.35
CA ASN A 201 -14.04 10.85 5.48
C ASN A 201 -14.69 10.42 6.80
N ARG A 202 -14.37 11.11 7.91
CA ARG A 202 -15.05 10.91 9.19
C ARG A 202 -16.55 11.21 9.10
N ASP A 203 -16.91 12.37 8.58
CA ASP A 203 -18.29 12.84 8.56
C ASP A 203 -19.18 12.00 7.63
N GLU A 204 -18.62 11.53 6.51
CA GLU A 204 -19.29 10.64 5.56
C GLU A 204 -19.23 9.15 5.96
N GLY A 205 -18.42 8.81 6.97
CA GLY A 205 -18.18 7.44 7.39
C GLY A 205 -17.51 6.60 6.29
N THR A 206 -16.57 7.18 5.55
CA THR A 206 -15.80 6.53 4.48
C THR A 206 -14.35 6.29 4.92
N PRO A 207 -13.65 5.29 4.34
CA PRO A 207 -12.26 5.03 4.69
C PRO A 207 -11.31 6.06 4.05
N ALA A 208 -10.17 6.32 4.72
CA ALA A 208 -9.02 6.98 4.10
C ALA A 208 -7.85 6.00 4.07
N PHE A 209 -7.28 5.78 2.88
CA PHE A 209 -6.32 4.70 2.65
C PHE A 209 -6.93 3.36 3.11
N ALA A 210 -6.28 2.66 4.03
CA ALA A 210 -6.66 1.34 4.52
C ALA A 210 -7.23 1.35 5.95
N GLN A 211 -7.92 2.42 6.36
CA GLN A 211 -8.52 2.52 7.69
C GLN A 211 -9.77 3.40 7.71
N ILE A 212 -10.67 3.14 8.67
CA ILE A 212 -11.77 4.04 8.99
C ILE A 212 -11.23 5.30 9.67
N VAL A 213 -11.79 6.45 9.26
CA VAL A 213 -11.44 7.73 9.85
C VAL A 213 -12.47 8.10 10.90
N ASP A 214 -12.02 8.28 12.13
CA ASP A 214 -12.80 8.86 13.22
C ASP A 214 -12.10 10.09 13.80
N LYS A 215 -12.59 10.59 14.94
CA LYS A 215 -11.98 11.73 15.62
C LYS A 215 -10.51 11.49 15.98
N GLU A 216 -10.16 10.32 16.51
CA GLU A 216 -8.77 10.01 16.92
C GLU A 216 -7.83 10.01 15.71
N VAL A 217 -8.28 9.44 14.58
CA VAL A 217 -7.49 9.46 13.34
C VAL A 217 -7.33 10.87 12.80
N VAL A 218 -8.39 11.69 12.81
CA VAL A 218 -8.32 13.10 12.39
C VAL A 218 -7.34 13.88 13.27
N ASP A 219 -7.43 13.73 14.60
CA ASP A 219 -6.56 14.44 15.53
C ASP A 219 -5.09 14.03 15.36
N TYR A 220 -4.82 12.74 15.22
CA TYR A 220 -3.48 12.24 14.90
C TYR A 220 -2.92 12.87 13.62
N VAL A 221 -3.76 12.92 12.57
CA VAL A 221 -3.34 13.52 11.30
C VAL A 221 -3.14 15.02 11.47
N LYS A 222 -3.96 15.76 12.22
CA LYS A 222 -3.75 17.20 12.49
C LYS A 222 -2.39 17.45 13.15
N ASP A 223 -2.07 16.70 14.18
CA ASP A 223 -0.87 16.89 14.99
C ASP A 223 0.42 16.47 14.26
N LEU A 224 0.33 15.56 13.28
CA LEU A 224 1.48 15.10 12.51
C LEU A 224 1.93 16.13 11.47
N GLU A 225 2.70 17.15 11.85
CA GLU A 225 3.10 18.25 10.95
C GLU A 225 3.76 17.81 9.63
N THR A 226 4.45 16.68 9.63
CA THR A 226 5.18 16.12 8.48
C THR A 226 4.34 15.17 7.62
N SER A 227 3.01 15.10 7.81
CA SER A 227 2.12 14.29 6.96
C SER A 227 1.89 14.92 5.58
N ALA A 228 1.03 14.33 4.75
CA ALA A 228 0.80 14.71 3.35
C ALA A 228 2.09 14.66 2.50
N LEU A 229 2.59 15.81 2.06
CA LEU A 229 3.85 15.95 1.33
C LEU A 229 5.01 16.41 2.22
N GLY A 230 4.80 16.54 3.52
CA GLY A 230 5.85 16.86 4.48
C GLY A 230 6.01 18.34 4.81
N LYS A 231 7.07 18.61 5.58
CA LYS A 231 7.49 19.94 6.02
C LYS A 231 8.96 20.14 5.65
N ARG A 232 9.28 21.30 5.09
CA ARG A 232 10.65 21.65 4.72
C ARG A 232 11.44 22.18 5.93
N GLU A 233 12.67 21.73 6.06
CA GLU A 233 13.70 22.25 6.97
C GLU A 233 15.01 22.35 6.18
N GLY A 234 15.45 23.57 5.90
CA GLY A 234 16.59 23.82 4.99
C GLY A 234 16.29 23.31 3.58
N ASN A 235 17.17 22.46 3.06
CA ASN A 235 17.04 21.83 1.74
C ASN A 235 16.35 20.44 1.78
N ILE A 236 15.76 20.04 2.92
CA ILE A 236 15.14 18.73 3.08
C ILE A 236 13.65 18.89 3.39
N ILE A 237 12.79 18.16 2.68
CA ILE A 237 11.39 17.97 3.07
C ILE A 237 11.28 16.65 3.85
N TYR A 238 10.85 16.73 5.10
CA TYR A 238 10.59 15.57 5.93
C TYR A 238 9.13 15.14 5.81
N ILE A 239 8.93 13.87 5.45
CA ILE A 239 7.61 13.27 5.26
C ILE A 239 7.45 12.11 6.22
N THR A 240 6.41 12.13 7.05
CA THR A 240 6.00 10.99 7.87
C THR A 240 4.72 10.39 7.30
N LYS A 241 4.77 9.10 6.97
CA LYS A 241 3.57 8.36 6.56
C LYS A 241 2.60 8.30 7.72
N ILE A 242 1.33 8.61 7.44
CA ILE A 242 0.23 8.23 8.33
C ILE A 242 0.31 6.71 8.53
N PRO A 243 0.26 6.17 9.75
CA PRO A 243 0.26 4.72 10.01
C PRO A 243 -0.84 3.95 9.27
N TYR A 244 -0.56 2.68 8.95
CA TYR A 244 -1.53 1.76 8.32
C TYR A 244 -2.84 1.66 9.11
N GLN A 245 -2.75 1.62 10.44
CA GLN A 245 -3.89 1.47 11.36
C GLN A 245 -3.69 2.35 12.60
N VAL A 246 -4.00 3.64 12.49
CA VAL A 246 -3.75 4.65 13.55
C VAL A 246 -4.42 4.25 14.86
N LYS A 247 -5.70 3.88 14.86
CA LYS A 247 -6.40 3.49 16.10
C LYS A 247 -5.75 2.31 16.80
N LYS A 248 -5.46 1.24 16.06
CA LYS A 248 -4.82 0.03 16.62
C LYS A 248 -3.41 0.34 17.14
N LEU A 249 -2.70 1.26 16.50
CA LEU A 249 -1.40 1.75 16.96
C LEU A 249 -1.51 2.54 18.27
N LEU A 250 -2.51 3.43 18.38
CA LEU A 250 -2.72 4.26 19.57
C LEU A 250 -3.18 3.44 20.78
N HIS A 251 -3.98 2.40 20.57
CA HIS A 251 -4.62 1.62 21.64
C HIS A 251 -3.84 0.38 22.09
N THR A 252 -2.68 0.11 21.50
CA THR A 252 -1.81 -0.99 21.95
C THR A 252 -0.64 -0.45 22.77
N ASN A 253 -0.26 -1.17 23.83
CA ASN A 253 0.95 -0.90 24.62
C ASN A 253 2.16 -1.72 24.14
N ASP A 254 1.95 -2.66 23.23
CA ASP A 254 3.02 -3.50 22.67
C ASP A 254 3.75 -2.74 21.55
N ASN A 255 5.03 -2.43 21.77
CA ASN A 255 5.89 -1.73 20.81
C ASN A 255 6.04 -2.48 19.48
N GLN A 256 6.05 -3.81 19.49
CA GLN A 256 6.10 -4.62 18.29
C GLN A 256 4.80 -4.49 17.48
N LEU A 257 3.64 -4.51 18.17
CA LEU A 257 2.35 -4.27 17.52
C LEU A 257 2.20 -2.83 17.01
N LYS A 258 2.73 -1.83 17.72
CA LYS A 258 2.77 -0.44 17.20
C LYS A 258 3.49 -0.37 15.85
N ARG A 259 4.66 -1.01 15.73
CA ARG A 259 5.41 -1.08 14.46
C ARG A 259 4.64 -1.84 13.38
N PHE A 260 3.96 -2.93 13.75
CA PHE A 260 3.11 -3.67 12.82
C PHE A 260 1.98 -2.80 12.26
N TYR A 261 1.27 -2.07 13.13
CA TYR A 261 0.19 -1.16 12.73
C TYR A 261 0.67 0.13 12.05
N ALA A 262 1.96 0.46 12.16
CA ALA A 262 2.58 1.53 11.38
C ALA A 262 2.91 1.11 9.93
N CYS A 263 3.23 -0.16 9.71
CA CYS A 263 3.75 -0.63 8.42
C CYS A 263 2.64 -1.03 7.44
N TYR A 264 2.54 -0.32 6.31
CA TYR A 264 1.63 -0.68 5.21
C TYR A 264 2.05 -1.96 4.50
N CYS A 265 3.35 -2.17 4.30
CA CYS A 265 3.81 -3.12 3.29
C CYS A 265 3.62 -4.58 3.75
N PRO A 266 2.74 -5.36 3.09
CA PRO A 266 2.46 -6.75 3.47
C PRO A 266 3.65 -7.68 3.22
N TRP A 267 4.61 -7.27 2.38
CA TRP A 267 5.83 -8.03 2.10
C TRP A 267 6.81 -8.10 3.27
N VAL A 268 6.69 -7.22 4.26
CA VAL A 268 7.61 -7.16 5.41
C VAL A 268 6.95 -7.06 6.76
N ARG A 269 5.76 -6.46 6.88
CA ARG A 269 5.14 -6.23 8.20
C ARG A 269 4.85 -7.53 8.98
N GLY A 270 4.61 -8.64 8.27
CA GLY A 270 4.47 -9.96 8.91
C GLY A 270 5.73 -10.36 9.70
N ALA A 271 6.92 -9.95 9.24
CA ALA A 271 8.17 -10.16 9.96
C ALA A 271 8.22 -9.36 11.25
N ILE A 272 7.74 -8.10 11.21
CA ILE A 272 7.64 -7.23 12.39
C ILE A 272 6.72 -7.88 13.42
N LYS A 273 5.55 -8.39 13.00
CA LYS A 273 4.62 -9.09 13.89
C LYS A 273 5.22 -10.34 14.54
N ASN A 274 6.10 -11.04 13.84
CA ASN A 274 6.69 -12.31 14.29
C ASN A 274 8.07 -12.15 14.94
N GLY A 275 8.65 -10.94 14.97
CA GLY A 275 9.97 -10.67 15.56
C GLY A 275 11.13 -11.14 14.68
N THR A 276 10.90 -11.33 13.38
CA THR A 276 11.88 -11.82 12.41
C THR A 276 12.36 -10.73 11.45
N GLU A 277 12.03 -9.46 11.71
CA GLU A 277 12.30 -8.32 10.84
C GLU A 277 13.80 -8.07 10.62
N LYS A 278 14.65 -8.40 11.61
CA LYS A 278 16.12 -8.27 11.50
C LYS A 278 16.72 -9.09 10.36
N ALA A 279 15.99 -10.09 9.87
CA ALA A 279 16.42 -10.92 8.76
C ALA A 279 16.03 -10.34 7.38
N ILE A 280 15.29 -9.23 7.34
CA ILE A 280 14.94 -8.51 6.11
C ILE A 280 15.89 -7.33 5.98
N SER A 281 16.45 -7.12 4.78
CA SER A 281 17.31 -5.97 4.52
C SER A 281 16.56 -4.68 4.84
N LYS A 282 17.15 -3.82 5.68
CA LYS A 282 16.60 -2.50 6.04
C LYS A 282 16.37 -1.60 4.82
N HIS A 283 17.09 -1.88 3.72
CA HIS A 283 16.97 -1.16 2.45
C HIS A 283 15.66 -1.45 1.73
N PHE A 284 14.88 -2.46 2.11
CA PHE A 284 13.58 -2.74 1.48
C PHE A 284 12.67 -1.52 1.46
N CYS A 285 12.72 -0.69 2.50
CA CYS A 285 11.92 0.52 2.61
C CYS A 285 12.30 1.62 1.59
N GLN A 286 13.38 1.48 0.83
CA GLN A 286 13.67 2.35 -0.33
C GLN A 286 12.50 2.34 -1.33
N CYS A 287 11.81 1.21 -1.47
CA CYS A 287 10.58 1.09 -2.29
C CYS A 287 9.50 2.08 -1.84
N SER A 288 9.32 2.24 -0.53
CA SER A 288 8.37 3.20 0.03
C SER A 288 8.81 4.65 -0.18
N GLY A 289 10.12 4.92 -0.25
CA GLY A 289 10.65 6.22 -0.64
C GLY A 289 10.38 6.50 -2.12
N GLY A 290 10.51 5.48 -2.97
CA GLY A 290 10.21 5.54 -4.41
C GLY A 290 8.82 6.05 -4.75
N TYR A 291 7.83 5.78 -3.89
CA TYR A 291 6.47 6.31 -4.03
C TYR A 291 6.45 7.85 -4.01
N TYR A 292 7.17 8.48 -3.09
CA TYR A 292 7.29 9.93 -3.01
C TYR A 292 8.22 10.48 -4.09
N LYS A 293 9.29 9.75 -4.40
CA LYS A 293 10.27 10.15 -5.42
C LYS A 293 9.59 10.42 -6.76
N ASP A 294 8.77 9.49 -7.24
CA ASP A 294 8.05 9.63 -8.51
C ASP A 294 7.22 10.92 -8.56
N TYR A 295 6.51 11.24 -7.48
CA TYR A 295 5.72 12.47 -7.39
C TYR A 295 6.59 13.73 -7.40
N PHE A 296 7.62 13.80 -6.56
CA PHE A 296 8.46 14.99 -6.45
C PHE A 296 9.31 15.22 -7.69
N GLU A 297 9.80 14.18 -8.36
CA GLU A 297 10.52 14.33 -9.64
C GLU A 297 9.63 14.91 -10.73
N LYS A 298 8.36 14.50 -10.78
CA LYS A 298 7.37 15.10 -11.69
C LYS A 298 7.03 16.54 -11.29
N LEU A 299 6.78 16.79 -10.01
CA LEU A 299 6.46 18.13 -9.50
C LEU A 299 7.58 19.14 -9.78
N LEU A 300 8.83 18.74 -9.56
CA LEU A 300 10.00 19.62 -9.67
C LEU A 300 10.62 19.59 -11.07
N GLU A 301 10.27 18.63 -11.91
CA GLU A 301 10.94 18.32 -13.20
C GLU A 301 12.45 18.12 -13.07
N HIS A 302 12.89 17.62 -11.90
CA HIS A 302 14.30 17.43 -11.59
C HIS A 302 14.51 16.10 -10.87
N PRO A 303 15.63 15.40 -11.14
CA PRO A 303 16.01 14.24 -10.36
C PRO A 303 16.24 14.62 -8.90
N ILE A 304 15.67 13.85 -7.98
CA ILE A 304 15.83 14.10 -6.54
C ILE A 304 16.32 12.87 -5.79
N LYS A 305 17.00 13.12 -4.68
CA LYS A 305 17.35 12.08 -3.71
C LYS A 305 16.21 11.97 -2.70
N ILE A 306 15.78 10.74 -2.42
CA ILE A 306 14.94 10.44 -1.26
C ILE A 306 15.57 9.32 -0.45
N GLU A 307 15.47 9.42 0.87
CA GLU A 307 15.96 8.38 1.78
C GLU A 307 14.94 8.06 2.87
N PRO A 308 14.69 6.77 3.17
CA PRO A 308 14.07 6.37 4.42
C PRO A 308 14.99 6.74 5.59
N ILE A 309 14.56 7.63 6.47
CA ILE A 309 15.31 8.07 7.65
C ILE A 309 15.05 7.11 8.82
N GLU A 310 13.76 6.86 9.09
CA GLU A 310 13.32 5.94 10.14
C GLU A 310 12.13 5.15 9.61
N THR A 311 12.04 3.86 9.95
CA THR A 311 10.96 3.00 9.45
C THR A 311 10.48 2.00 10.49
N ALA A 312 9.24 1.55 10.35
CA ALA A 312 8.70 0.43 11.13
C ALA A 312 9.59 -0.82 11.08
N LEU A 313 10.23 -1.06 9.94
CA LEU A 313 11.16 -2.16 9.75
C LEU A 313 12.45 -2.00 10.59
N THR A 314 12.87 -0.76 10.86
CA THR A 314 14.12 -0.43 11.56
C THR A 314 13.96 -0.15 13.06
N GLY A 315 12.72 -0.10 13.58
CA GLY A 315 12.50 -0.09 15.04
C GLY A 315 11.54 0.98 15.57
N VAL A 316 11.07 1.91 14.75
CA VAL A 316 10.19 3.01 15.19
C VAL A 316 8.73 2.77 14.82
N PRO A 317 7.72 3.29 15.57
CA PRO A 317 6.31 3.08 15.25
C PRO A 317 5.78 4.02 14.16
N TYR A 318 6.63 4.43 13.22
CA TYR A 318 6.27 5.31 12.10
C TYR A 318 7.27 5.11 10.94
N CYS A 319 7.01 5.73 9.79
CA CYS A 319 7.95 5.76 8.68
C CYS A 319 8.18 7.20 8.24
N LYS A 320 9.43 7.66 8.35
CA LYS A 320 9.87 9.02 8.01
C LYS A 320 10.86 8.98 6.83
N PHE A 321 10.68 9.87 5.88
CA PHE A 321 11.48 10.00 4.66
C PHE A 321 12.01 11.42 4.53
N GLY A 322 13.22 11.58 4.01
CA GLY A 322 13.82 12.86 3.67
C GLY A 322 13.91 13.00 2.16
N VAL A 323 13.25 14.02 1.61
CA VAL A 323 13.34 14.43 0.22
C VAL A 323 14.33 15.58 0.12
N TYR A 324 15.45 15.37 -0.58
CA TYR A 324 16.50 16.38 -0.71
C TYR A 324 16.25 17.21 -1.96
N LEU A 325 16.02 18.50 -1.76
CA LEU A 325 15.79 19.47 -2.82
C LEU A 325 17.12 19.89 -3.48
N PRO A 326 17.12 20.21 -4.79
CA PRO A 326 18.29 20.76 -5.47
C PRO A 326 18.63 22.16 -4.93
N GLU A 327 19.89 22.57 -5.07
CA GLU A 327 20.39 23.88 -4.59
C GLU A 327 19.90 25.08 -5.43
N ASP A 328 19.15 24.85 -6.51
CA ASP A 328 18.68 25.83 -7.51
C ASP A 328 17.41 26.62 -7.05
N PRO A 329 17.09 27.81 -7.64
CA PRO A 329 16.06 28.72 -7.12
C PRO A 329 14.63 28.18 -7.28
N ILE A 330 14.44 27.04 -7.93
CA ILE A 330 13.16 26.32 -8.03
C ILE A 330 12.65 25.92 -6.62
N SER A 331 13.56 25.81 -5.63
CA SER A 331 13.26 25.48 -4.25
C SER A 331 13.01 26.68 -3.32
N LYS A 332 13.10 27.93 -3.82
CA LYS A 332 12.95 29.14 -2.98
C LYS A 332 11.50 29.46 -2.65
#